data_AF-A0A136LMC8-F1
#
_entry.id   AF-A0A136LMC8-F1
#
_cell.length_a   1.000
_cell.length_b   1.000
_cell.length_c   1.000
_cell.angle_alpha   90.00
_cell.angle_beta   90.00
_cell.angle_gamma   90.00
#
_symmetry.space_group_name_H-M   'P 1'
#
loop_
_entity.id
_entity.type
_entity.pdbx_description
1 polymer ?
#
loop_
_entity_poly.entity_id
_entity_poly.type
_entity_poly.pdbx_seq_one_letter_code
_entity_poly.pdbx_strand_id
1 'polypeptide(L)'
;MTSKGLTFDRVVPIFTIVFVDVLGLTVILPLLHLYAAAYGATPLQIGLVAAAFPLAQLIGVPVMGALSDRFGRKPLLLISQITTCISFLMLAAATSLEMIILSRVVDGLFGANLATAQAAMTDISDEQSRSRAWG
;
A
#
# COMPACT_ATOMS: atom_id res chain seq x y z
N MET A 1 -35.75 6.86 -9.44
CA MET A 1 -35.28 7.72 -8.33
C MET A 1 -34.41 6.86 -7.41
N THR A 2 -33.16 6.59 -7.82
CA THR A 2 -32.18 5.89 -6.97
C THR A 2 -31.37 6.94 -6.24
N SER A 3 -31.58 7.02 -4.94
CA SER A 3 -30.70 7.72 -4.00
C SER A 3 -29.26 7.27 -4.27
N LYS A 4 -28.42 8.16 -4.83
CA LYS A 4 -26.96 8.01 -4.81
C LYS A 4 -26.46 8.24 -3.38
N GLY A 5 -26.88 7.36 -2.46
CA GLY A 5 -26.04 6.97 -1.32
C GLY A 5 -24.73 6.42 -1.87
N LEU A 6 -23.62 6.55 -1.13
CA LEU A 6 -22.23 6.27 -1.54
C LEU A 6 -22.14 5.59 -2.90
N THR A 7 -21.68 6.28 -3.96
CA THR A 7 -21.59 5.63 -5.28
C THR A 7 -20.66 4.42 -5.13
N PHE A 8 -21.25 3.24 -4.99
CA PHE A 8 -20.60 1.99 -4.56
C PHE A 8 -19.38 1.71 -5.44
N ASP A 9 -19.51 2.06 -6.72
CA ASP A 9 -18.51 1.99 -7.77
C ASP A 9 -17.21 2.78 -7.49
N ARG A 10 -17.24 3.83 -6.65
CA ARG A 10 -16.05 4.63 -6.29
C ARG A 10 -15.38 4.15 -5.01
N VAL A 11 -16.14 3.58 -4.08
CA VAL A 11 -15.65 3.15 -2.76
C VAL A 11 -15.09 1.74 -2.82
N VAL A 12 -15.73 0.83 -3.57
CA VAL A 12 -15.29 -0.57 -3.70
C VAL A 12 -13.83 -0.70 -4.18
N PRO A 13 -13.35 0.04 -5.20
CA PRO A 13 -11.96 -0.05 -5.61
C PRO A 13 -10.97 0.37 -4.53
N ILE A 14 -11.25 1.47 -3.82
CA ILE A 14 -10.39 1.97 -2.73
C ILE A 14 -10.37 0.95 -1.58
N PHE A 15 -11.53 0.44 -1.20
CA PHE A 15 -11.65 -0.61 -0.20
C PHE A 15 -10.86 -1.88 -0.60
N THR A 16 -10.96 -2.29 -1.86
CA THR A 16 -10.25 -3.46 -2.38
C THR A 16 -8.73 -3.28 -2.31
N ILE A 17 -8.22 -2.09 -2.66
CA ILE A 17 -6.79 -1.77 -2.57
C ILE A 17 -6.31 -1.88 -1.12
N VAL A 18 -6.99 -1.20 -0.19
CA VAL A 18 -6.63 -1.24 1.23
C VAL A 18 -6.73 -2.66 1.79
N PHE A 19 -7.74 -3.42 1.40
CA PHE A 19 -7.92 -4.80 1.81
C PHE A 19 -6.76 -5.69 1.34
N VAL A 20 -6.37 -5.57 0.06
CA VAL A 20 -5.24 -6.33 -0.49
C VAL A 20 -3.94 -5.96 0.21
N ASP A 21 -3.70 -4.69 0.53
CA ASP A 21 -2.48 -4.26 1.23
C ASP A 21 -2.41 -4.82 2.65
N VAL A 22 -3.49 -4.73 3.41
CA VAL A 22 -3.52 -5.23 4.80
C VAL A 22 -3.36 -6.74 4.81
N LEU A 23 -4.03 -7.47 3.90
CA LEU A 23 -3.83 -8.90 3.75
C LEU A 23 -2.39 -9.24 3.36
N GLY A 24 -1.85 -8.54 2.37
CA GLY A 24 -0.50 -8.72 1.86
C GLY A 24 0.53 -8.56 2.98
N LEU A 25 0.45 -7.47 3.73
CA LEU A 25 1.32 -7.20 4.89
C LEU A 25 1.20 -8.30 5.95
N THR A 26 -0.02 -8.71 6.28
CA THR A 26 -0.28 -9.69 7.35
C THR A 26 0.26 -11.07 6.99
N VAL A 27 0.10 -11.49 5.74
CA VAL A 27 0.61 -12.77 5.25
C VAL A 27 2.13 -12.75 5.09
N ILE A 28 2.71 -11.62 4.68
CA ILE A 28 4.14 -11.56 4.37
C ILE A 28 5.02 -11.51 5.62
N LEU A 29 4.56 -10.91 6.72
CA LEU A 29 5.34 -10.81 7.95
C LEU A 29 5.86 -12.18 8.44
N PRO A 30 5.02 -13.20 8.70
CA PRO A 30 5.54 -14.50 9.15
C PRO A 30 6.39 -15.20 8.09
N LEU A 31 6.01 -15.10 6.81
CA LEU A 31 6.76 -15.69 5.70
C LEU A 31 8.17 -15.11 5.59
N LEU A 32 8.32 -13.81 5.78
CA LEU A 32 9.59 -13.11 5.65
C LEU A 32 10.57 -13.52 6.75
N HIS A 33 10.09 -13.75 7.98
CA HIS A 33 10.92 -14.31 9.05
C HIS A 33 11.35 -15.75 8.73
N LEU A 34 10.42 -16.55 8.18
CA LEU A 34 10.72 -17.92 7.75
C LEU A 34 11.75 -17.96 6.62
N TYR A 35 11.61 -17.09 5.60
CA TYR A 35 12.57 -16.97 4.51
C TYR A 35 13.94 -16.54 5.02
N ALA A 36 13.99 -15.52 5.86
CA ALA A 36 15.26 -15.05 6.42
C ALA A 36 15.95 -16.18 7.22
N ALA A 37 15.22 -16.91 8.05
CA ALA A 37 15.75 -18.06 8.77
C ALA A 37 16.21 -19.19 7.83
N ALA A 38 15.46 -19.48 6.76
CA ALA A 38 15.81 -20.51 5.78
C ALA A 38 17.11 -20.18 5.03
N TYR A 39 17.41 -18.90 4.83
CA TYR A 39 18.69 -18.43 4.28
C TYR A 39 19.82 -18.33 5.32
N GLY A 40 19.61 -18.83 6.54
CA GLY A 40 20.63 -18.79 7.60
C GLY A 40 20.91 -17.39 8.15
N ALA A 41 19.94 -16.47 8.05
CA ALA A 41 20.10 -15.10 8.51
C ALA A 41 20.40 -15.03 10.02
N THR A 42 21.33 -14.15 10.37
CA THR A 42 21.58 -13.76 11.76
C THR A 42 20.38 -13.01 12.34
N PRO A 43 20.24 -12.94 13.68
CA PRO A 43 19.15 -12.16 14.31
C PRO A 43 19.10 -10.70 13.86
N LEU A 44 20.26 -10.08 13.64
CA LEU A 44 20.35 -8.72 13.12
C LEU A 44 19.78 -8.61 11.70
N GLN A 45 20.09 -9.55 10.83
CA GLN A 45 19.57 -9.57 9.45
C GLN A 45 18.06 -9.79 9.43
N ILE A 46 17.53 -10.70 10.25
CA ILE A 46 16.07 -10.88 10.37
C ILE A 46 15.41 -9.56 10.79
N GLY A 47 16.00 -8.85 11.77
CA GLY A 47 15.55 -7.53 12.19
C GLY A 47 15.57 -6.50 11.05
N LEU A 48 16.65 -6.47 10.24
CA LEU A 48 16.76 -5.57 9.09
C LEU A 48 15.70 -5.87 8.02
N VAL A 49 15.45 -7.14 7.71
CA VAL A 49 14.46 -7.53 6.72
C VAL A 49 13.05 -7.13 7.19
N ALA A 50 12.74 -7.32 8.48
CA ALA A 50 11.47 -6.88 9.07
C ALA A 50 11.34 -5.34 9.09
N ALA A 51 12.43 -4.62 9.34
CA ALA A 51 12.44 -3.16 9.39
C ALA A 51 12.48 -2.48 8.02
N ALA A 52 12.91 -3.17 6.96
CA ALA A 52 13.08 -2.59 5.62
C ALA A 52 11.81 -1.92 5.09
N PHE A 53 10.65 -2.58 5.23
CA PHE A 53 9.36 -2.07 4.79
C PHE A 53 8.92 -0.81 5.57
N PRO A 54 8.82 -0.82 6.92
CA PRO A 54 8.41 0.39 7.66
C PRO A 54 9.41 1.54 7.55
N LEU A 55 10.72 1.26 7.43
CA LEU A 55 11.73 2.30 7.19
C LEU A 55 11.53 2.98 5.83
N ALA A 56 11.26 2.21 4.79
CA ALA A 56 10.92 2.74 3.48
C ALA A 56 9.61 3.54 3.51
N GLN A 57 8.57 3.03 4.19
CA GLN A 57 7.30 3.74 4.34
C GLN A 57 7.42 5.08 5.05
N LEU A 58 8.35 5.23 5.99
CA LEU A 58 8.59 6.51 6.69
C LEU A 58 8.82 7.66 5.70
N ILE A 59 9.44 7.36 4.56
CA ILE A 59 9.69 8.31 3.47
C ILE A 59 8.60 8.20 2.39
N GLY A 60 8.19 6.98 2.05
CA GLY A 60 7.21 6.70 0.99
C GLY A 60 5.85 7.35 1.27
N VAL A 61 5.32 7.22 2.49
CA VAL A 61 4.01 7.74 2.89
C VAL A 61 3.87 9.25 2.65
N PRO A 62 4.74 10.13 3.19
CA PRO A 62 4.60 11.57 2.96
C PRO A 62 4.84 11.95 1.50
N VAL A 63 5.78 11.31 0.81
CA VAL A 63 6.09 11.61 -0.60
C VAL A 63 4.93 11.22 -1.51
N MET A 64 4.42 10.00 -1.38
CA MET A 64 3.28 9.50 -2.17
C MET A 64 2.00 10.26 -1.82
N GLY A 65 1.82 10.63 -0.55
CA GLY A 65 0.74 11.52 -0.12
C GLY A 65 0.74 12.85 -0.88
N ALA A 66 1.85 13.58 -0.84
CA ALA A 66 2.00 14.85 -1.55
C ALA A 66 1.89 14.73 -3.07
N LEU A 67 2.44 13.66 -3.65
CA LEU A 67 2.26 13.36 -5.08
C LEU A 67 0.78 13.12 -5.42
N SER A 68 0.05 12.45 -4.53
CA SER A 68 -1.38 12.18 -4.72
C SER A 68 -2.26 13.43 -4.63
N ASP A 69 -1.84 14.42 -3.83
CA ASP A 69 -2.49 15.75 -3.82
C ASP A 69 -2.32 16.45 -5.18
N ARG A 70 -1.12 16.34 -5.78
CA ARG A 70 -0.77 17.07 -7.01
C ARG A 70 -1.27 16.42 -8.29
N PHE A 71 -1.13 15.10 -8.41
CA PHE A 71 -1.46 14.34 -9.62
C PHE A 71 -2.82 13.63 -9.54
N GLY A 72 -3.49 13.73 -8.39
CA GLY A 72 -4.79 13.12 -8.12
C GLY A 72 -4.69 11.75 -7.46
N ARG A 73 -5.70 11.41 -6.65
CA ARG A 73 -5.71 10.19 -5.82
C ARG A 73 -5.70 8.90 -6.63
N LYS A 74 -6.56 8.81 -7.64
CA LYS A 74 -6.77 7.58 -8.44
C LYS A 74 -5.50 7.05 -9.12
N PRO A 75 -4.72 7.85 -9.88
CA PRO A 75 -3.51 7.35 -10.53
C PRO A 75 -2.46 6.88 -9.52
N LEU A 76 -2.29 7.56 -8.39
CA LEU A 76 -1.33 7.13 -7.37
C LEU A 76 -1.75 5.81 -6.70
N LEU A 77 -3.04 5.62 -6.39
CA LEU A 77 -3.56 4.35 -5.87
C LEU A 77 -3.37 3.17 -6.85
N LEU A 78 -3.33 3.43 -8.16
CA LEU A 78 -3.05 2.39 -9.15
C LEU A 78 -1.55 2.11 -9.28
N ILE A 79 -0.73 3.16 -9.31
CA ILE A 79 0.73 3.06 -9.35
C ILE A 79 1.23 2.23 -8.17
N SER A 80 0.73 2.54 -6.99
CA SER A 80 1.11 1.82 -5.80
C SER A 80 0.73 0.35 -5.87
N GLN A 81 -0.48 0.02 -6.35
CA GLN A 81 -0.88 -1.38 -6.48
C GLN A 81 -0.05 -2.16 -7.51
N ILE A 82 0.38 -1.49 -8.57
CA ILE A 82 1.33 -2.06 -9.53
C ILE A 82 2.68 -2.30 -8.85
N THR A 83 3.17 -1.34 -8.06
CA THR A 83 4.46 -1.49 -7.36
C THR A 83 4.40 -2.55 -6.26
N THR A 84 3.29 -2.66 -5.53
CA THR A 84 3.01 -3.73 -4.58
C THR A 84 3.05 -5.09 -5.28
N CYS A 85 2.37 -5.24 -6.42
CA CYS A 85 2.41 -6.46 -7.23
C CYS A 85 3.83 -6.83 -7.67
N ILE A 86 4.59 -5.86 -8.19
CA ILE A 86 5.99 -6.06 -8.58
C ILE A 86 6.83 -6.51 -7.37
N SER A 87 6.62 -5.89 -6.21
CA SER A 87 7.33 -6.24 -4.98
C SER A 87 7.02 -7.66 -4.49
N PHE A 88 5.78 -8.12 -4.65
CA PHE A 88 5.42 -9.52 -4.39
C PHE A 88 6.08 -10.48 -5.37
N LEU A 89 6.14 -10.14 -6.66
CA LEU A 89 6.84 -10.96 -7.66
C LEU A 89 8.35 -11.03 -7.39
N MET A 90 8.96 -9.91 -7.00
CA MET A 90 10.37 -9.86 -6.57
C MET A 90 10.60 -10.73 -5.34
N LEU A 91 9.68 -10.72 -4.36
CA LEU A 91 9.79 -11.60 -3.20
C LEU A 91 9.65 -13.07 -3.58
N ALA A 92 8.68 -13.41 -4.44
CA ALA A 92 8.45 -14.77 -4.89
C ALA A 92 9.66 -15.35 -5.65
N ALA A 93 10.37 -14.49 -6.39
CA ALA A 93 11.60 -14.84 -7.10
C ALA A 93 12.88 -14.67 -6.24
N ALA A 94 12.76 -14.35 -4.94
CA ALA A 94 13.91 -14.00 -4.13
C ALA A 94 14.83 -15.20 -3.86
N THR A 95 16.09 -15.08 -4.27
CA THR A 95 17.15 -16.08 -4.05
C THR A 95 18.16 -15.67 -2.98
N SER A 96 18.03 -14.47 -2.41
CA SER A 96 18.94 -13.94 -1.38
C SER A 96 18.22 -12.96 -0.45
N LEU A 97 18.83 -12.68 0.71
CA LEU A 97 18.30 -11.73 1.70
C LEU A 97 18.20 -10.30 1.14
N GLU A 98 19.16 -9.89 0.32
CA GLU A 98 19.19 -8.57 -0.30
C GLU A 98 18.01 -8.37 -1.25
N MET A 99 17.63 -9.42 -2.00
CA MET A 99 16.46 -9.38 -2.88
C MET A 99 15.15 -9.28 -2.09
N ILE A 100 15.06 -9.95 -0.93
CA ILE A 100 13.94 -9.79 -0.01
C ILE A 100 13.87 -8.35 0.49
N ILE A 101 14.99 -7.79 0.99
CA ILE A 101 15.07 -6.40 1.47
C ILE A 101 14.69 -5.42 0.36
N LEU A 102 15.22 -5.60 -0.84
CA LEU A 102 14.93 -4.73 -1.99
C LEU A 102 13.43 -4.76 -2.30
N SER A 103 12.80 -5.93 -2.33
CA SER A 103 11.35 -6.04 -2.52
C SER A 103 10.57 -5.27 -1.44
N ARG A 104 11.04 -5.30 -0.19
CA ARG A 104 10.40 -4.58 0.93
C ARG A 104 10.56 -3.07 0.81
N VAL A 105 11.72 -2.61 0.37
CA VAL A 105 12.00 -1.18 0.20
C VAL A 105 11.17 -0.62 -0.96
N VAL A 106 11.08 -1.34 -2.08
CA VAL A 106 10.25 -0.93 -3.22
C VAL A 106 8.77 -0.83 -2.80
N ASP A 107 8.27 -1.85 -2.10
CA ASP A 107 6.90 -1.86 -1.59
C ASP A 107 6.65 -0.72 -0.59
N GLY A 108 7.57 -0.51 0.35
CA GLY A 108 7.41 0.54 1.36
C GLY A 108 7.48 1.96 0.79
N LEU A 109 8.30 2.19 -0.25
CA LEU A 109 8.44 3.52 -0.86
C LEU A 109 7.23 3.90 -1.71
N PHE A 110 6.68 2.95 -2.47
CA PHE A 110 5.68 3.24 -3.51
C PHE A 110 4.32 2.60 -3.26
N GLY A 111 4.24 1.54 -2.45
CA GLY A 111 3.00 0.88 -2.01
C GLY A 111 2.28 1.62 -0.88
N ALA A 112 2.69 2.85 -0.55
CA ALA A 112 2.14 3.63 0.56
C ALA A 112 0.73 4.18 0.25
N ASN A 113 -0.30 3.42 0.63
CA ASN A 113 -1.67 3.63 0.12
C ASN A 113 -2.65 4.13 1.16
N LEU A 114 -2.42 3.85 2.43
CA LEU A 114 -3.44 4.05 3.46
C LEU A 114 -3.81 5.53 3.60
N ALA A 115 -2.83 6.43 3.59
CA ALA A 115 -3.04 7.87 3.67
C ALA A 115 -3.79 8.41 2.42
N THR A 116 -3.38 8.00 1.22
CA THR A 116 -4.04 8.41 -0.03
C THR A 116 -5.45 7.85 -0.15
N ALA A 117 -5.69 6.62 0.30
CA ALA A 117 -7.00 5.97 0.33
C ALA A 117 -7.94 6.67 1.33
N GLN A 118 -7.44 7.01 2.52
CA GLN A 118 -8.19 7.79 3.50
C GLN A 118 -8.57 9.17 2.95
N ALA A 119 -7.63 9.88 2.32
CA ALA A 119 -7.91 11.16 1.68
C ALA A 119 -8.97 11.03 0.57
N ALA A 120 -8.85 10.01 -0.28
CA ALA A 120 -9.83 9.74 -1.34
C ALA A 120 -11.24 9.45 -0.79
N MET A 121 -11.34 8.74 0.34
CA MET A 121 -12.61 8.48 1.03
C MET A 121 -13.23 9.76 1.61
N THR A 122 -12.41 10.65 2.18
CA THR A 122 -12.84 11.97 2.65
C THR A 122 -13.35 12.83 1.49
N ASP A 123 -12.60 12.90 0.39
CA ASP A 123 -12.96 13.68 -0.81
C ASP A 123 -14.33 13.25 -1.37
N ILE A 124 -14.61 11.93 -1.41
CA ILE A 124 -15.90 11.38 -1.86
C ILE A 124 -17.04 11.78 -0.91
N SER A 125 -16.76 11.79 0.40
CA SER A 125 -17.76 12.13 1.42
C SER A 125 -18.15 13.61 1.36
N ASP A 126 -17.18 14.50 1.14
CA ASP A 126 -17.38 15.95 1.00
C ASP A 126 -18.09 16.32 -0.30
N GLU A 127 -17.79 15.65 -1.41
CA GLU A 127 -18.53 15.83 -2.68
C GLU A 127 -20.02 15.48 -2.51
N GLN A 128 -20.30 14.43 -1.73
CA GLN A 128 -21.67 13.97 -1.50
C GLN A 128 -22.47 14.93 -0.60
N SER A 129 -21.86 15.45 0.47
CA SER A 129 -22.51 16.41 1.37
C SER A 129 -22.87 17.71 0.62
N ARG A 130 -21.96 18.19 -0.26
CA ARG A 130 -22.26 19.30 -1.16
C ARG A 130 -23.39 18.95 -2.12
N SER A 131 -23.36 17.80 -2.80
CA SER A 131 -24.44 17.44 -3.74
C SER A 131 -25.84 17.39 -3.12
N ARG A 132 -25.95 17.03 -1.83
CA ARG A 132 -27.21 17.00 -1.06
C ARG A 132 -27.66 18.37 -0.56
N ALA A 133 -26.75 19.32 -0.38
CA ALA A 133 -27.08 20.68 0.07
C ALA A 133 -27.65 21.55 -1.07
N TRP A 134 -27.40 21.17 -2.33
CA TRP A 134 -27.80 21.93 -3.53
C TRP A 134 -28.83 21.20 -4.41
N GLY A 135 -29.43 20.10 -3.92
CA GLY A 135 -30.50 19.35 -4.59
C GLY A 135 -31.74 19.25 -3.71
#